data_AF-A0A8T4DH86-F1
#
_entry.id   AF-A0A8T4DH86-F1
#
_cell.length_a   1.000
_cell.length_b   1.000
_cell.length_c   1.000
_cell.angle_alpha   90.00
_cell.angle_beta   90.00
_cell.angle_gamma   90.00
#
_symmetry.space_group_name_H-M   'P 1'
#
loop_
_entity.id
_entity.type
_entity.pdbx_description
1 polymer ?
#
loop_
_entity_poly.entity_id
_entity_poly.type
_entity_poly.pdbx_seq_one_letter_code
_entity_poly.pdbx_strand_id
1 'polypeptide(L)'
;MHEIRTILALGFSVRHIVCSGNRAGYEMYAADAFGDVDTRRCAREYYPLDPFQLHDGLKDLKEVIRHVDGVIIGSGFESADFSFLHEEDQAKILGNAPAKTNEISNKAWFAARLDELSIPHPCTYTGSALAELVEAGKRIPLRYPVVAKPAYGGGGTANFICKNEQELIRGIKELPDFIYQDFIKGQHASVSVLLSKRAAVAISVNEQLLGLDTLSAPGPFVYCGNIAPFVTQFADRLCELAEDLTRELGLIGSNGVDFVVTDKGPVVIEVNARLQGSLDAVELSTGLNMADAHVNAVRGALPERVPPKRYAVKAIVFAQHEGVVTSYLSLEGEGGIVDIPEKGRIMKQGEPVATAIGVGDTRANACANAMRNVEHIKQGFDSVHPRPESRRVNVT
;
A
#
# COMPACT_ATOMS: atom_id res chain seq x y z
N MET A 1 31.27 -0.78 -5.22
CA MET A 1 29.88 -1.21 -4.96
C MET A 1 29.63 -2.42 -5.85
N HIS A 2 29.11 -3.50 -5.27
CA HIS A 2 28.66 -4.64 -6.06
C HIS A 2 27.55 -4.20 -7.02
N GLU A 3 27.52 -4.77 -8.21
CA GLU A 3 26.49 -4.46 -9.20
C GLU A 3 25.23 -5.22 -8.84
N ILE A 4 24.09 -4.53 -8.70
CA ILE A 4 22.81 -5.18 -8.39
C ILE A 4 22.18 -5.61 -9.71
N ARG A 5 22.04 -6.92 -9.92
CA ARG A 5 21.39 -7.48 -11.12
C ARG A 5 20.17 -8.31 -10.77
N THR A 6 20.24 -9.06 -9.68
CA THR A 6 19.18 -9.93 -9.18
C THR A 6 18.54 -9.32 -7.94
N ILE A 7 17.21 -9.23 -7.91
CA ILE A 7 16.48 -8.60 -6.80
C ILE A 7 15.31 -9.49 -6.39
N LEU A 8 15.24 -9.84 -5.11
CA LEU A 8 14.03 -10.41 -4.50
C LEU A 8 13.12 -9.29 -4.00
N ALA A 9 11.89 -9.21 -4.50
CA ALA A 9 10.84 -8.43 -3.86
C ALA A 9 9.97 -9.35 -2.99
N LEU A 10 9.80 -9.03 -1.72
CA LEU A 10 8.92 -9.77 -0.81
C LEU A 10 7.86 -8.87 -0.16
N GLY A 11 6.63 -9.35 -0.01
CA GLY A 11 5.53 -8.53 0.45
C GLY A 11 4.20 -9.26 0.43
N PHE A 12 3.12 -8.61 0.89
CA PHE A 12 1.75 -9.09 0.74
C PHE A 12 1.36 -9.20 -0.74
N SER A 13 1.67 -8.17 -1.51
CA SER A 13 1.63 -8.14 -2.98
C SER A 13 2.85 -7.39 -3.48
N VAL A 14 3.58 -7.96 -4.43
CA VAL A 14 4.82 -7.36 -4.97
C VAL A 14 4.80 -7.14 -6.47
N ARG A 15 3.69 -7.44 -7.15
CA ARG A 15 3.54 -7.35 -8.62
C ARG A 15 4.10 -6.05 -9.19
N HIS A 16 3.68 -4.91 -8.63
CA HIS A 16 4.08 -3.58 -9.06
C HIS A 16 5.60 -3.34 -8.94
N ILE A 17 6.24 -3.88 -7.89
CA ILE A 17 7.70 -3.79 -7.68
C ILE A 17 8.43 -4.69 -8.69
N VAL A 18 8.00 -5.95 -8.79
CA VAL A 18 8.59 -6.97 -9.66
C VAL A 18 8.50 -6.56 -11.13
N CYS A 19 7.32 -6.17 -11.61
CA CYS A 19 7.17 -5.76 -12.99
C CYS A 19 7.89 -4.43 -13.30
N SER A 20 7.99 -3.50 -12.33
CA SER A 20 8.81 -2.29 -12.48
C SER A 20 10.30 -2.64 -12.60
N GLY A 21 10.83 -3.47 -11.70
CA GLY A 21 12.23 -3.91 -11.75
C GLY A 21 12.57 -4.69 -13.02
N ASN A 22 11.69 -5.59 -13.46
CA ASN A 22 11.87 -6.32 -14.72
C ASN A 22 11.91 -5.37 -15.94
N ARG A 23 11.06 -4.32 -15.98
CA ARG A 23 11.12 -3.28 -17.03
C ARG A 23 12.43 -2.46 -17.00
N ALA A 24 13.04 -2.32 -15.83
CA ALA A 24 14.34 -1.68 -15.68
C ALA A 24 15.52 -2.60 -16.06
N GLY A 25 15.27 -3.89 -16.33
CA GLY A 25 16.30 -4.85 -16.71
C GLY A 25 16.91 -5.64 -15.56
N TYR A 26 16.36 -5.53 -14.35
CA TYR A 26 16.74 -6.41 -13.24
C TYR A 26 16.12 -7.80 -13.43
N GLU A 27 16.85 -8.82 -13.01
CA GLU A 27 16.31 -10.17 -12.91
C GLU A 27 15.57 -10.30 -11.57
N MET A 28 14.23 -10.33 -11.64
CA MET A 28 13.40 -10.23 -10.45
C MET A 28 13.00 -11.59 -9.92
N TYR A 29 13.08 -11.76 -8.61
CA TYR A 29 12.48 -12.84 -7.85
C TYR A 29 11.30 -12.28 -7.04
N ALA A 30 10.26 -13.08 -6.85
CA ALA A 30 9.04 -12.61 -6.18
C ALA A 30 8.65 -13.55 -5.04
N ALA A 31 8.31 -12.98 -3.89
CA ALA A 31 7.63 -13.68 -2.81
C ALA A 31 6.40 -12.89 -2.35
N ASP A 32 5.20 -13.38 -2.66
CA ASP A 32 3.96 -12.76 -2.19
C ASP A 32 2.81 -13.74 -1.94
N ALA A 33 1.68 -13.20 -1.46
CA ALA A 33 0.54 -13.98 -1.02
C ALA A 33 -0.52 -14.22 -2.11
N PHE A 34 -0.38 -13.61 -3.29
CA PHE A 34 -1.39 -13.68 -4.35
C PHE A 34 -0.93 -14.52 -5.53
N GLY A 35 0.35 -14.44 -5.89
CA GLY A 35 0.92 -15.17 -7.00
C GLY A 35 0.26 -14.85 -8.33
N ASP A 36 -0.09 -13.58 -8.54
CA ASP A 36 -0.76 -13.11 -9.74
C ASP A 36 0.01 -13.51 -11.01
N VAL A 37 -0.74 -13.76 -12.09
CA VAL A 37 -0.21 -14.25 -13.36
C VAL A 37 0.87 -13.32 -13.91
N ASP A 38 0.65 -12.01 -13.79
CA ASP A 38 1.60 -10.99 -14.21
C ASP A 38 2.81 -10.89 -13.27
N THR A 39 2.66 -11.11 -11.96
CA THR A 39 3.82 -11.25 -11.05
C THR A 39 4.73 -12.39 -11.50
N ARG A 40 4.15 -13.58 -11.73
CA ARG A 40 4.91 -14.77 -12.17
C ARG A 40 5.53 -14.62 -13.55
N ARG A 41 4.90 -13.85 -14.44
CA ARG A 41 5.45 -13.52 -15.76
C ARG A 41 6.66 -12.59 -15.67
N CYS A 42 6.63 -11.62 -14.75
CA CYS A 42 7.70 -10.65 -14.54
C CYS A 42 8.85 -11.20 -13.67
N ALA A 43 8.61 -12.26 -12.91
CA ALA A 43 9.61 -12.90 -12.05
C ALA A 43 10.30 -14.07 -12.74
N ARG A 44 11.61 -14.23 -12.51
CA ARG A 44 12.38 -15.43 -12.85
C ARG A 44 11.91 -16.63 -12.04
N GLU A 45 11.70 -16.44 -10.74
CA GLU A 45 11.14 -17.44 -9.82
C GLU A 45 10.17 -16.78 -8.84
N TYR A 46 9.15 -17.55 -8.45
CA TYR A 46 8.08 -17.13 -7.55
C TYR A 46 7.98 -18.07 -6.35
N TYR A 47 7.92 -17.49 -5.15
CA TYR A 47 7.80 -18.19 -3.88
C TYR A 47 6.50 -17.79 -3.19
N PRO A 48 5.52 -18.69 -3.02
CA PRO A 48 4.25 -18.35 -2.39
C PRO A 48 4.41 -18.12 -0.88
N LEU A 49 3.71 -17.11 -0.37
CA LEU A 49 3.57 -16.82 1.06
C LEU A 49 2.13 -17.08 1.52
N ASP A 50 1.96 -17.42 2.80
CA ASP A 50 0.62 -17.54 3.40
C ASP A 50 0.06 -16.13 3.71
N PRO A 51 -1.08 -15.72 3.13
CA PRO A 51 -1.71 -14.42 3.43
C PRO A 51 -2.13 -14.25 4.90
N PHE A 52 -2.37 -15.33 5.63
CA PHE A 52 -2.76 -15.32 7.04
C PHE A 52 -1.54 -15.35 7.98
N GLN A 53 -0.40 -15.80 7.48
CA GLN A 53 0.83 -15.99 8.25
C GLN A 53 2.07 -15.54 7.45
N LEU A 54 2.04 -14.29 6.95
CA LEU A 54 3.04 -13.79 6.01
C LEU A 54 4.50 -13.99 6.45
N HIS A 55 4.76 -13.85 7.76
CA HIS A 55 6.11 -13.90 8.30
C HIS A 55 6.61 -15.33 8.54
N ASP A 56 5.72 -16.34 8.59
CA ASP A 56 6.11 -17.73 8.88
C ASP A 56 6.99 -18.29 7.74
N GLY A 57 6.67 -17.94 6.49
CA GLY A 57 7.44 -18.34 5.31
C GLY A 57 8.74 -17.54 5.10
N LEU A 58 9.00 -16.49 5.90
CA LEU A 58 10.17 -15.63 5.67
C LEU A 58 11.49 -16.37 5.87
N LYS A 59 11.56 -17.30 6.83
CA LYS A 59 12.76 -18.09 7.10
C LYS A 59 13.10 -19.05 5.96
N ASP A 60 12.10 -19.49 5.21
CA ASP A 60 12.28 -20.39 4.07
C ASP A 60 12.94 -19.67 2.88
N LEU A 61 12.88 -18.34 2.84
CA LEU A 61 13.53 -17.51 1.83
C LEU A 61 15.03 -17.28 2.11
N LYS A 62 15.57 -17.80 3.23
CA LYS A 62 16.98 -17.56 3.63
C LYS A 62 17.98 -17.90 2.52
N GLU A 63 17.83 -19.05 1.87
CA GLU A 63 18.73 -19.45 0.80
C GLU A 63 18.55 -18.56 -0.44
N VAL A 64 17.33 -18.14 -0.77
CA VAL A 64 17.09 -17.21 -1.89
C VAL A 64 17.77 -15.87 -1.63
N ILE A 65 17.61 -15.32 -0.42
CA ILE A 65 18.23 -14.05 0.01
C ILE A 65 19.77 -14.12 -0.09
N ARG A 66 20.35 -15.29 0.17
CA ARG A 66 21.80 -15.51 0.03
C ARG A 66 22.29 -15.41 -1.42
N HIS A 67 21.46 -15.79 -2.39
CA HIS A 67 21.85 -15.87 -3.79
C HIS A 67 21.54 -14.62 -4.62
N VAL A 68 20.67 -13.72 -4.13
CA VAL A 68 20.35 -12.46 -4.82
C VAL A 68 21.27 -11.32 -4.39
N ASP A 69 21.39 -10.30 -5.24
CA ASP A 69 22.20 -9.10 -4.98
C ASP A 69 21.48 -8.08 -4.10
N GLY A 70 20.15 -8.09 -4.12
CA GLY A 70 19.32 -7.13 -3.39
C GLY A 70 17.96 -7.67 -2.98
N VAL A 71 17.42 -7.11 -1.90
CA VAL A 71 16.10 -7.47 -1.35
C VAL A 71 15.27 -6.20 -1.16
N ILE A 72 14.09 -6.12 -1.78
CA ILE A 72 13.13 -5.03 -1.58
C ILE A 72 11.99 -5.54 -0.69
N ILE A 73 11.78 -4.86 0.43
CA ILE A 73 10.68 -5.14 1.36
C ILE A 73 9.44 -4.33 0.95
N GLY A 74 8.36 -5.04 0.66
CA GLY A 74 7.04 -4.52 0.31
C GLY A 74 6.08 -4.45 1.51
N SER A 75 4.79 -4.23 1.23
CA SER A 75 3.75 -4.12 2.24
C SER A 75 3.56 -5.40 3.03
N GLY A 76 3.17 -5.31 4.31
CA GLY A 76 2.93 -6.46 5.18
C GLY A 76 4.18 -7.01 5.86
N PHE A 77 5.37 -6.52 5.51
CA PHE A 77 6.65 -6.92 6.09
C PHE A 77 7.33 -5.79 6.89
N GLU A 78 6.60 -4.71 7.17
CA GLU A 78 7.14 -3.55 7.88
C GLU A 78 7.62 -3.88 9.30
N SER A 79 6.98 -4.86 9.95
CA SER A 79 7.32 -5.34 11.29
C SER A 79 7.99 -6.73 11.27
N ALA A 80 8.41 -7.21 10.10
CA ALA A 80 9.00 -8.54 9.99
C ALA A 80 10.40 -8.61 10.63
N ASP A 81 10.70 -9.75 11.27
CA ASP A 81 11.99 -9.99 11.90
C ASP A 81 12.96 -10.70 10.94
N PHE A 82 14.06 -10.01 10.61
CA PHE A 82 15.15 -10.51 9.77
C PHE A 82 16.38 -10.96 10.57
N SER A 83 16.29 -11.05 11.90
CA SER A 83 17.41 -11.42 12.79
C SER A 83 17.99 -12.82 12.52
N PHE A 84 17.27 -13.68 11.81
CA PHE A 84 17.72 -15.02 11.42
C PHE A 84 18.74 -15.01 10.25
N LEU A 85 18.91 -13.86 9.58
CA LEU A 85 19.91 -13.62 8.56
C LEU A 85 21.22 -13.12 9.16
N HIS A 86 22.35 -13.46 8.53
CA HIS A 86 23.63 -12.87 8.87
C HIS A 86 23.70 -11.39 8.44
N GLU A 87 24.59 -10.62 9.05
CA GLU A 87 24.74 -9.18 8.75
C GLU A 87 24.99 -8.91 7.26
N GLU A 88 25.76 -9.77 6.58
CA GLU A 88 26.03 -9.66 5.15
C GLU A 88 24.77 -9.84 4.28
N ASP A 89 23.85 -10.69 4.71
CA ASP A 89 22.58 -10.91 4.01
C ASP A 89 21.58 -9.79 4.33
N GLN A 90 21.55 -9.29 5.57
CA GLN A 90 20.74 -8.13 5.93
C GLN A 90 21.21 -6.87 5.18
N ALA A 91 22.50 -6.75 4.87
CA ALA A 91 23.06 -5.64 4.10
C ALA A 91 22.58 -5.61 2.63
N LYS A 92 21.96 -6.68 2.12
CA LYS A 92 21.32 -6.73 0.79
C LYS A 92 19.94 -6.05 0.77
N ILE A 93 19.37 -5.71 1.92
CA ILE A 93 18.08 -5.02 1.98
C ILE A 93 18.25 -3.61 1.40
N LEU A 94 17.54 -3.35 0.31
CA LEU A 94 17.55 -2.09 -0.41
C LEU A 94 16.48 -1.17 0.16
N GLY A 95 16.90 0.02 0.61
CA GLY A 95 16.03 1.03 1.19
C GLY A 95 16.24 1.17 2.70
N ASN A 96 15.13 1.15 3.44
CA ASN A 96 15.15 1.32 4.88
C ASN A 96 15.51 0.03 5.62
N ALA A 97 16.30 0.14 6.68
CA ALA A 97 16.59 -0.99 7.55
C ALA A 97 15.30 -1.51 8.23
N PRO A 98 15.11 -2.83 8.40
CA PRO A 98 13.90 -3.40 8.99
C PRO A 98 13.50 -2.78 10.34
N ALA A 99 14.48 -2.55 11.22
CA ALA A 99 14.24 -1.92 12.52
C ALA A 99 13.65 -0.50 12.39
N LYS A 100 14.11 0.28 11.40
CA LYS A 100 13.61 1.64 11.12
C LYS A 100 12.19 1.59 10.54
N THR A 101 11.94 0.66 9.62
CA THR A 101 10.60 0.44 9.05
C THR A 101 9.58 0.04 10.13
N ASN A 102 9.98 -0.83 11.06
CA ASN A 102 9.14 -1.26 12.16
C ASN A 102 8.82 -0.11 13.14
N GLU A 103 9.84 0.68 13.51
CA GLU A 103 9.68 1.86 14.37
C GLU A 103 8.67 2.86 13.78
N ILE A 104 8.82 3.21 12.50
CA ILE A 104 7.94 4.18 11.82
C ILE A 104 6.52 3.65 11.63
N SER A 105 6.37 2.34 11.48
CA SER A 105 5.06 1.70 11.32
C SER A 105 4.25 1.65 12.61
N ASN A 106 4.89 1.88 13.76
CA ASN A 106 4.20 2.09 15.02
C ASN A 106 3.52 3.46 15.02
N LYS A 107 2.21 3.47 14.83
CA LYS A 107 1.43 4.70 14.69
C LYS A 107 1.41 5.56 15.96
N ALA A 108 1.55 4.97 17.14
CA ALA A 108 1.63 5.72 18.40
C ALA A 108 2.98 6.44 18.52
N TRP A 109 4.08 5.75 18.21
CA TRP A 109 5.41 6.36 18.13
C TRP A 109 5.44 7.48 17.08
N PHE A 110 4.86 7.21 15.92
CA PHE A 110 4.85 8.19 14.82
C PHE A 110 4.07 9.45 15.19
N ALA A 111 2.89 9.33 15.81
CA ALA A 111 2.14 10.49 16.29
C ALA A 111 2.94 11.32 17.30
N ALA A 112 3.56 10.68 18.30
CA ALA A 112 4.43 11.38 19.26
C ALA A 112 5.61 12.08 18.59
N ARG A 113 6.20 11.46 17.55
CA ARG A 113 7.27 12.08 16.77
C ARG A 113 6.78 13.30 15.98
N LEU A 114 5.56 13.28 15.44
CA LEU A 114 4.98 14.44 14.77
C LEU A 114 4.66 15.59 15.74
N ASP A 115 4.27 15.30 16.98
CA ASP A 115 4.12 16.29 18.06
C ASP A 115 5.45 17.01 18.33
N GLU A 116 6.55 16.26 18.50
CA GLU A 116 7.89 16.82 18.72
C GLU A 116 8.34 17.75 17.58
N LEU A 117 7.99 17.37 16.34
CA LEU A 117 8.32 18.13 15.14
C LEU A 117 7.33 19.27 14.85
N SER A 118 6.29 19.43 15.67
CA SER A 118 5.20 20.40 15.44
C SER A 118 4.56 20.28 14.06
N ILE A 119 4.45 19.05 13.54
CA ILE A 119 3.84 18.76 12.24
C ILE A 119 2.33 18.52 12.42
N PRO A 120 1.46 19.18 11.64
CA PRO A 120 0.02 18.97 11.72
C PRO A 120 -0.36 17.51 11.48
N HIS A 121 -0.97 16.89 12.49
CA HIS A 121 -1.46 15.51 12.45
C HIS A 121 -2.71 15.36 13.34
N PRO A 122 -3.48 14.28 13.21
CA PRO A 122 -4.62 14.01 14.07
C PRO A 122 -4.19 13.82 15.52
N CYS A 123 -4.90 14.44 16.47
CA CYS A 123 -4.69 14.16 17.89
C CYS A 123 -4.89 12.66 18.13
N THR A 124 -3.90 11.96 18.68
CA THR A 124 -3.83 10.49 18.71
C THR A 124 -3.46 10.01 20.11
N TYR A 125 -4.16 8.98 20.58
CA TYR A 125 -3.86 8.30 21.85
C TYR A 125 -3.88 6.79 21.66
N THR A 126 -3.12 6.07 22.47
CA THR A 126 -3.28 4.62 22.60
C THR A 126 -4.56 4.31 23.37
N GLY A 127 -5.16 3.14 23.12
CA GLY A 127 -6.30 2.64 23.89
C GLY A 127 -5.97 2.55 25.37
N SER A 128 -4.78 2.05 25.71
CA SER A 128 -4.27 2.02 27.09
C SER A 128 -4.26 3.39 27.77
N ALA A 129 -3.76 4.44 27.10
CA ALA A 129 -3.72 5.80 27.66
C ALA A 129 -5.13 6.36 27.86
N LEU A 130 -6.07 6.08 26.96
CA LEU A 130 -7.46 6.49 27.13
C LEU A 130 -8.17 5.69 28.23
N ALA A 131 -7.85 4.41 28.40
CA ALA A 131 -8.41 3.58 29.46
C ALA A 131 -8.07 4.15 30.85
N GLU A 132 -6.83 4.57 31.07
CA GLU A 132 -6.40 5.23 32.31
C GLU A 132 -7.18 6.53 32.58
N LEU A 133 -7.45 7.33 31.53
CA LEU A 133 -8.26 8.54 31.66
C LEU A 133 -9.70 8.22 32.05
N VAL A 134 -10.30 7.20 31.43
CA VAL A 134 -11.67 6.75 31.72
C VAL A 134 -11.78 6.25 33.17
N GLU A 135 -10.84 5.42 33.62
CA GLU A 135 -10.79 4.91 35.00
C GLU A 135 -10.61 6.04 36.03
N ALA A 136 -9.82 7.06 35.68
CA ALA A 136 -9.63 8.25 36.52
C ALA A 136 -10.80 9.26 36.45
N GLY A 137 -11.87 8.99 35.69
CA GLY A 137 -12.98 9.91 35.49
C GLY A 137 -12.58 11.22 34.81
N LYS A 138 -11.50 11.22 34.04
CA LYS A 138 -10.98 12.39 33.32
C LYS A 138 -11.63 12.52 31.95
N ARG A 139 -11.68 13.75 31.46
CA ARG A 139 -12.17 14.07 30.11
C ARG A 139 -11.28 13.44 29.04
N ILE A 140 -11.88 12.79 28.06
CA ILE A 140 -11.21 12.30 26.85
C ILE A 140 -10.90 13.49 25.92
N PRO A 141 -9.63 13.71 25.54
CA PRO A 141 -9.21 14.86 24.72
C PRO A 141 -9.38 14.65 23.20
N LEU A 142 -10.32 13.81 22.77
CA LEU A 142 -10.62 13.55 21.35
C LEU A 142 -11.95 14.18 20.93
N ARG A 143 -12.11 14.41 19.62
CA ARG A 143 -13.33 14.96 19.01
C ARG A 143 -14.05 13.91 18.20
N TYR A 144 -15.36 13.80 18.37
CA TYR A 144 -16.18 12.88 17.57
C TYR A 144 -16.45 13.44 16.16
N PRO A 145 -16.48 12.57 15.13
CA PRO A 145 -16.19 11.14 15.19
C PRO A 145 -14.69 10.85 15.42
N VAL A 146 -14.39 9.74 16.12
CA VAL A 146 -13.03 9.25 16.37
C VAL A 146 -12.75 8.05 15.48
N VAL A 147 -11.54 7.99 14.91
CA VAL A 147 -11.07 6.83 14.15
C VAL A 147 -10.28 5.91 15.08
N ALA A 148 -10.68 4.65 15.15
CA ALA A 148 -9.92 3.59 15.81
C ALA A 148 -9.21 2.75 14.75
N LYS A 149 -7.91 2.48 14.95
CA LYS A 149 -7.11 1.64 14.04
C LYS A 149 -6.02 0.86 14.79
N PRO A 150 -5.61 -0.31 14.28
CA PRO A 150 -4.49 -1.05 14.86
C PRO A 150 -3.19 -0.22 14.88
N ALA A 151 -2.41 -0.35 15.95
CA ALA A 151 -1.13 0.37 16.09
C ALA A 151 -0.11 0.02 14.99
N TYR A 152 -0.17 -1.21 14.44
CA TYR A 152 0.65 -1.70 13.32
C TYR A 152 -0.23 -2.14 12.14
N GLY A 153 0.37 -2.35 10.98
CA GLY A 153 -0.34 -2.75 9.75
C GLY A 153 -0.77 -1.57 8.87
N GLY A 154 -1.38 -1.86 7.72
CA GLY A 154 -1.76 -0.88 6.70
C GLY A 154 -2.99 -1.29 5.89
N GLY A 155 -3.31 -0.52 4.85
CA GLY A 155 -4.42 -0.84 3.92
C GLY A 155 -5.83 -0.47 4.42
N GLY A 156 -5.95 0.07 5.64
CA GLY A 156 -7.22 0.52 6.20
C GLY A 156 -8.14 -0.59 6.72
N THR A 157 -7.68 -1.84 6.72
CA THR A 157 -8.40 -3.00 7.25
C THR A 157 -8.51 -2.90 8.78
N ALA A 158 -9.68 -3.27 9.34
CA ALA A 158 -10.01 -3.15 10.76
C ALA A 158 -10.13 -1.72 11.33
N ASN A 159 -10.06 -0.68 10.48
CA ASN A 159 -10.36 0.68 10.91
C ASN A 159 -11.87 0.88 11.08
N PHE A 160 -12.29 1.52 12.16
CA PHE A 160 -13.71 1.86 12.38
C PHE A 160 -13.88 3.24 13.02
N ILE A 161 -15.11 3.74 12.98
CA ILE A 161 -15.46 5.06 13.51
C ILE A 161 -16.26 4.90 14.80
N CYS A 162 -15.79 5.51 15.88
CA CYS A 162 -16.57 5.76 17.09
C CYS A 162 -17.29 7.11 16.95
N LYS A 163 -18.61 7.10 16.85
CA LYS A 163 -19.43 8.31 16.62
C LYS A 163 -19.72 9.10 17.88
N ASN A 164 -19.57 8.48 19.04
CA ASN A 164 -19.86 9.07 20.35
C ASN A 164 -19.00 8.41 21.45
N GLU A 165 -19.12 8.94 22.66
CA GLU A 165 -18.34 8.51 23.82
C GLU A 165 -18.59 7.07 24.25
N GLN A 166 -19.84 6.60 24.15
CA GLN A 166 -20.18 5.23 24.51
C GLN A 166 -19.47 4.23 23.58
N GLU A 167 -19.49 4.51 22.27
CA GLU A 167 -18.78 3.70 21.27
C GLU A 167 -17.26 3.74 21.46
N LEU A 168 -16.71 4.90 21.84
CA LEU A 168 -15.28 5.04 22.13
C LEU A 168 -14.86 4.23 23.36
N ILE A 169 -15.57 4.37 24.47
CA ILE A 169 -15.29 3.63 25.72
C ILE A 169 -15.37 2.13 25.47
N ARG A 170 -16.38 1.68 24.72
CA ARG A 170 -16.50 0.27 24.33
C ARG A 170 -15.29 -0.17 23.51
N GLY A 171 -14.91 0.61 22.49
CA GLY A 171 -13.74 0.33 21.67
C GLY A 171 -12.48 0.19 22.52
N ILE A 172 -12.19 1.15 23.40
CA ILE A 172 -11.01 1.16 24.27
C ILE A 172 -10.93 -0.12 25.11
N LYS A 173 -12.07 -0.55 25.67
CA LYS A 173 -12.14 -1.76 26.50
C LYS A 173 -11.90 -3.04 25.70
N GLU A 174 -12.45 -3.12 24.49
CA GLU A 174 -12.35 -4.31 23.65
C GLU A 174 -11.00 -4.38 22.92
N LEU A 175 -10.38 -3.23 22.63
CA LEU A 175 -9.20 -3.10 21.77
C LEU A 175 -8.15 -2.15 22.38
N PRO A 176 -7.56 -2.48 23.54
CA PRO A 176 -6.61 -1.59 24.22
C PRO A 176 -5.31 -1.32 23.43
N ASP A 177 -4.95 -2.23 22.51
CA ASP A 177 -3.75 -2.14 21.66
C ASP A 177 -3.97 -1.29 20.38
N PHE A 178 -5.18 -0.75 20.19
CA PHE A 178 -5.46 0.16 19.09
C PHE A 178 -5.01 1.59 19.44
N ILE A 179 -4.89 2.42 18.41
CA ILE A 179 -4.86 3.86 18.57
C ILE A 179 -6.21 4.47 18.21
N TYR A 180 -6.51 5.57 18.87
CA TYR A 180 -7.72 6.36 18.71
C TYR A 180 -7.32 7.79 18.38
N GLN A 181 -7.81 8.30 17.26
CA GLN A 181 -7.44 9.62 16.79
C GLN A 181 -8.63 10.43 16.27
N ASP A 182 -8.47 11.74 16.25
CA ASP A 182 -9.44 12.64 15.61
C ASP A 182 -9.68 12.22 14.15
N PHE A 183 -10.95 12.24 13.73
CA PHE A 183 -11.29 12.13 12.32
C PHE A 183 -11.00 13.46 11.61
N ILE A 184 -10.13 13.43 10.61
CA ILE A 184 -9.80 14.60 9.80
C ILE A 184 -10.57 14.54 8.49
N LYS A 185 -11.42 15.54 8.25
CA LYS A 185 -12.18 15.68 7.01
C LYS A 185 -11.33 16.42 5.96
N GLY A 186 -11.23 15.86 4.76
CA GLY A 186 -10.55 16.49 3.63
C GLY A 186 -10.39 15.53 2.46
N GLN A 187 -9.55 15.90 1.50
CA GLN A 187 -9.19 15.04 0.38
C GLN A 187 -7.97 14.19 0.76
N HIS A 188 -8.04 12.87 0.56
CA HIS A 188 -6.94 11.97 0.86
C HIS A 188 -5.88 12.07 -0.24
N ALA A 189 -4.64 12.30 0.16
CA ALA A 189 -3.53 12.47 -0.76
C ALA A 189 -2.30 11.72 -0.27
N SER A 190 -1.42 11.32 -1.18
CA SER A 190 -0.10 10.81 -0.82
C SER A 190 0.97 11.47 -1.65
N VAL A 191 2.20 11.53 -1.11
CA VAL A 191 3.37 11.98 -1.84
C VAL A 191 4.36 10.83 -1.90
N SER A 192 4.76 10.45 -3.11
CA SER A 192 5.88 9.53 -3.33
C SER A 192 7.19 10.31 -3.33
N VAL A 193 8.11 9.96 -2.42
CA VAL A 193 9.39 10.64 -2.21
C VAL A 193 10.54 9.65 -2.37
N LEU A 194 11.61 10.07 -3.05
CA LEU A 194 12.87 9.33 -3.10
C LEU A 194 13.92 10.02 -2.24
N LEU A 195 14.61 9.24 -1.42
CA LEU A 195 15.64 9.73 -0.51
C LEU A 195 16.97 9.03 -0.74
N SER A 196 18.03 9.83 -0.72
CA SER A 196 19.39 9.37 -0.54
C SER A 196 19.92 9.90 0.79
N LYS A 197 21.13 9.51 1.18
CA LYS A 197 21.78 10.06 2.37
C LYS A 197 22.00 11.59 2.34
N ARG A 198 21.83 12.24 1.17
CA ARG A 198 22.17 13.66 0.98
C ARG A 198 20.95 14.55 0.75
N ALA A 199 19.89 14.01 0.16
CA ALA A 199 18.75 14.81 -0.29
C ALA A 199 17.48 13.94 -0.38
N ALA A 200 16.34 14.61 -0.49
CA ALA A 200 15.04 14.03 -0.77
C ALA A 200 14.43 14.74 -1.98
N VAL A 201 13.66 14.00 -2.79
CA VAL A 201 12.94 14.55 -3.96
C VAL A 201 11.54 13.95 -3.99
N ALA A 202 10.53 14.80 -3.88
CA ALA A 202 9.13 14.45 -4.12
C ALA A 202 8.92 14.23 -5.63
N ILE A 203 8.39 13.05 -5.96
CA ILE A 203 8.19 12.60 -7.34
C ILE A 203 6.78 12.87 -7.82
N SER A 204 5.78 12.56 -7.00
CA SER A 204 4.38 12.72 -7.39
C SER A 204 3.50 12.95 -6.17
N VAL A 205 2.60 13.93 -6.30
CA VAL A 205 1.44 14.09 -5.42
C VAL A 205 0.28 13.32 -6.03
N ASN A 206 -0.38 12.47 -5.25
CA ASN A 206 -1.39 11.53 -5.70
C ASN A 206 -2.68 11.71 -4.90
N GLU A 207 -3.82 11.46 -5.52
CA GLU A 207 -5.14 11.41 -4.88
C GLU A 207 -5.36 9.96 -4.45
N GLN A 208 -5.67 9.70 -3.18
CA GLN A 208 -5.98 8.36 -2.72
C GLN A 208 -7.48 8.09 -2.85
N LEU A 209 -7.82 6.96 -3.45
CA LEU A 209 -9.19 6.48 -3.58
C LEU A 209 -9.46 5.51 -2.43
N LEU A 210 -10.37 5.86 -1.52
CA LEU A 210 -10.70 5.06 -0.34
C LEU A 210 -12.19 4.71 -0.32
N GLY A 211 -12.51 3.47 0.06
CA GLY A 211 -13.88 3.04 0.36
C GLY A 211 -14.91 3.29 -0.75
N LEU A 212 -14.51 3.12 -2.02
CA LEU A 212 -15.40 3.40 -3.15
C LEU A 212 -16.37 2.23 -3.40
N ASP A 213 -17.67 2.47 -3.22
CA ASP A 213 -18.73 1.49 -3.54
C ASP A 213 -18.70 1.04 -5.01
N THR A 214 -18.31 1.94 -5.91
CA THR A 214 -18.15 1.63 -7.34
C THR A 214 -17.09 0.55 -7.60
N LEU A 215 -16.19 0.32 -6.66
CA LEU A 215 -15.16 -0.70 -6.68
C LEU A 215 -15.46 -1.87 -5.73
N SER A 216 -16.64 -1.88 -5.12
CA SER A 216 -17.10 -2.89 -4.15
C SER A 216 -16.23 -2.97 -2.89
N ALA A 217 -15.63 -1.85 -2.47
CA ALA A 217 -14.76 -1.80 -1.30
C ALA A 217 -15.45 -2.32 -0.04
N PRO A 218 -14.80 -3.19 0.77
CA PRO A 218 -15.44 -3.80 1.94
C PRO A 218 -15.58 -2.85 3.14
N GLY A 219 -15.05 -1.62 3.06
CA GLY A 219 -15.17 -0.63 4.12
C GLY A 219 -14.69 0.76 3.72
N PRO A 220 -15.04 1.80 4.51
CA PRO A 220 -14.88 3.21 4.13
C PRO A 220 -13.43 3.69 4.07
N PHE A 221 -12.50 2.97 4.70
CA PHE A 221 -11.07 3.32 4.75
C PHE A 221 -10.19 2.40 3.90
N VAL A 222 -10.79 1.43 3.22
CA VAL A 222 -10.02 0.46 2.42
C VAL A 222 -9.41 1.18 1.22
N TYR A 223 -8.11 1.00 1.03
CA TYR A 223 -7.41 1.57 -0.11
C TYR A 223 -7.88 0.91 -1.41
N CYS A 224 -8.47 1.71 -2.30
CA CYS A 224 -9.02 1.27 -3.58
C CYS A 224 -8.14 1.68 -4.77
N GLY A 225 -6.97 2.28 -4.53
CA GLY A 225 -6.08 2.79 -5.58
C GLY A 225 -5.88 4.29 -5.50
N ASN A 226 -5.43 4.89 -6.60
CA ASN A 226 -5.01 6.29 -6.62
C ASN A 226 -5.08 6.91 -8.02
N ILE A 227 -5.03 8.25 -8.05
CA ILE A 227 -4.89 9.04 -9.27
C ILE A 227 -3.61 9.86 -9.18
N ALA A 228 -2.80 9.82 -10.24
CA ALA A 228 -1.57 10.61 -10.36
C ALA A 228 -1.60 11.43 -11.67
N PRO A 229 -1.30 12.75 -11.65
CA PRO A 229 -1.07 13.57 -10.47
C PRO A 229 -2.39 13.98 -9.78
N PHE A 230 -2.28 14.42 -8.53
CA PHE A 230 -3.33 15.18 -7.82
C PHE A 230 -3.04 16.67 -7.88
N VAL A 231 -3.97 17.41 -8.48
CA VAL A 231 -3.86 18.86 -8.66
C VAL A 231 -4.57 19.56 -7.53
N THR A 232 -3.82 20.28 -6.69
CA THR A 232 -4.32 21.02 -5.54
C THR A 232 -3.45 22.26 -5.29
N GLN A 233 -4.03 23.30 -4.67
CA GLN A 233 -3.29 24.50 -4.27
C GLN A 233 -2.19 24.23 -3.23
N PHE A 234 -2.26 23.08 -2.54
CA PHE A 234 -1.29 22.68 -1.52
C PHE A 234 -0.19 21.76 -2.05
N ALA A 235 -0.06 21.57 -3.38
CA ALA A 235 0.86 20.58 -3.97
C ALA A 235 2.32 20.80 -3.55
N ASP A 236 2.82 22.03 -3.62
CA ASP A 236 4.20 22.32 -3.20
C ASP A 236 4.39 22.14 -1.70
N ARG A 237 3.40 22.54 -0.89
CA ARG A 237 3.46 22.34 0.56
C ARG A 237 3.45 20.86 0.95
N LEU A 238 2.71 20.03 0.23
CA LEU A 238 2.70 18.57 0.39
C LEU A 238 4.09 17.99 0.07
N CYS A 239 4.72 18.41 -1.03
CA CYS A 239 6.07 17.99 -1.40
C CYS A 239 7.09 18.38 -0.32
N GLU A 240 7.12 19.66 0.09
CA GLU A 240 8.03 20.17 1.11
C GLU A 240 7.91 19.39 2.43
N LEU A 241 6.67 19.23 2.94
CA LEU A 241 6.44 18.49 4.18
C LEU A 241 6.87 17.02 4.07
N ALA A 242 6.63 16.39 2.92
CA ALA A 242 7.02 15.00 2.71
C ALA A 242 8.54 14.85 2.64
N GLU A 243 9.24 15.71 1.91
CA GLU A 243 10.71 15.74 1.82
C GLU A 243 11.36 16.02 3.19
N ASP A 244 10.85 17.01 3.92
CA ASP A 244 11.36 17.38 5.25
C ASP A 244 11.14 16.27 6.28
N LEU A 245 9.91 15.74 6.34
CA LEU A 245 9.56 14.68 7.28
C LEU A 245 10.39 13.41 7.03
N THR A 246 10.45 12.96 5.78
CA THR A 246 11.19 11.72 5.44
C THR A 246 12.70 11.85 5.68
N ARG A 247 13.26 13.06 5.48
CA ARG A 247 14.66 13.38 5.81
C ARG A 247 14.91 13.38 7.32
N GLU A 248 14.01 13.98 8.09
CA GLU A 248 14.08 14.01 9.56
C GLU A 248 13.98 12.60 10.16
N LEU A 249 13.20 11.72 9.54
CA LEU A 249 13.10 10.31 9.91
C LEU A 249 14.31 9.46 9.46
N GLY A 250 15.22 10.04 8.66
CA GLY A 250 16.42 9.37 8.17
C GLY A 250 16.13 8.24 7.17
N LEU A 251 15.05 8.39 6.38
CA LEU A 251 14.64 7.37 5.40
C LEU A 251 15.52 7.38 4.14
N ILE A 252 15.57 6.24 3.46
CA ILE A 252 16.35 6.00 2.24
C ILE A 252 15.48 5.25 1.22
N GLY A 253 15.73 5.47 -0.07
CA GLY A 253 14.97 4.87 -1.15
C GLY A 253 13.60 5.51 -1.33
N SER A 254 12.66 4.75 -1.87
CA SER A 254 11.28 5.18 -2.09
C SER A 254 10.43 5.06 -0.83
N ASN A 255 9.74 6.14 -0.48
CA ASN A 255 8.90 6.28 0.69
C ASN A 255 7.62 7.03 0.33
N GLY A 256 6.52 6.71 1.00
CA GLY A 256 5.23 7.39 0.84
C GLY A 256 4.89 8.19 2.08
N VAL A 257 4.34 9.38 1.93
CA VAL A 257 3.73 10.13 3.03
C VAL A 257 2.27 10.37 2.70
N ASP A 258 1.38 9.92 3.58
CA ASP A 258 -0.05 10.03 3.41
C ASP A 258 -0.59 11.24 4.19
N PHE A 259 -1.53 11.94 3.57
CA PHE A 259 -2.08 13.20 4.04
C PHE A 259 -3.59 13.21 3.91
N VAL A 260 -4.23 14.03 4.74
CA VAL A 260 -5.55 14.60 4.45
C VAL A 260 -5.38 16.09 4.19
N VAL A 261 -5.81 16.54 3.01
CA VAL A 261 -5.79 17.94 2.61
C VAL A 261 -7.10 18.59 3.06
N THR A 262 -6.98 19.49 4.05
CA THR A 262 -8.08 20.27 4.61
C THR A 262 -8.12 21.67 4.03
N ASP A 263 -9.16 22.45 4.34
CA ASP A 263 -9.22 23.88 3.98
C ASP A 263 -8.06 24.70 4.58
N LYS A 264 -7.47 24.23 5.67
CA LYS A 264 -6.34 24.88 6.36
C LYS A 264 -4.98 24.39 5.87
N GLY A 265 -4.95 23.39 4.99
CA GLY A 265 -3.73 22.77 4.49
C GLY A 265 -3.58 21.29 4.83
N PRO A 266 -2.41 20.71 4.50
CA PRO A 266 -2.15 19.28 4.65
C PRO A 266 -1.95 18.87 6.11
N VAL A 267 -2.52 17.72 6.46
CA VAL A 267 -2.38 17.04 7.75
C VAL A 267 -1.77 15.67 7.50
N VAL A 268 -0.63 15.36 8.12
CA VAL A 268 0.08 14.08 7.96
C VAL A 268 -0.69 12.97 8.67
N ILE A 269 -0.84 11.81 8.02
CA ILE A 269 -1.57 10.65 8.54
C ILE A 269 -0.64 9.49 8.86
N GLU A 270 0.25 9.13 7.93
CA GLU A 270 1.19 8.03 8.09
C GLU A 270 2.37 8.17 7.12
N VAL A 271 3.45 7.43 7.40
CA VAL A 271 4.60 7.27 6.50
C VAL A 271 4.75 5.79 6.17
N ASN A 272 4.77 5.51 4.87
CA ASN A 272 4.97 4.19 4.28
C ASN A 272 6.43 4.06 3.85
N ALA A 273 7.29 3.50 4.71
CA ALA A 273 8.75 3.44 4.54
C ALA A 273 9.23 2.35 3.53
N ARG A 274 8.59 2.30 2.36
CA ARG A 274 8.79 1.31 1.28
C ARG A 274 8.18 1.81 -0.02
N LEU A 275 8.40 1.10 -1.14
CA LEU A 275 7.64 1.31 -2.37
C LEU A 275 6.13 1.18 -2.10
N GLN A 276 5.35 2.11 -2.65
CA GLN A 276 3.92 2.25 -2.35
C GLN A 276 3.04 1.59 -3.42
N GLY A 277 1.80 1.27 -3.06
CA GLY A 277 0.82 0.75 -4.01
C GLY A 277 0.46 1.73 -5.14
N SER A 278 0.81 3.02 -5.01
CA SER A 278 0.64 4.05 -6.04
C SER A 278 1.61 3.94 -7.22
N LEU A 279 2.62 3.06 -7.11
CA LEU A 279 3.73 2.92 -8.05
C LEU A 279 3.29 2.93 -9.52
N ASP A 280 2.36 2.05 -9.91
CA ASP A 280 1.93 1.92 -11.31
C ASP A 280 1.45 3.26 -11.89
N ALA A 281 0.60 3.98 -11.15
CA ALA A 281 0.08 5.27 -11.61
C ALA A 281 1.17 6.35 -11.62
N VAL A 282 2.10 6.33 -10.67
CA VAL A 282 3.24 7.27 -10.65
C VAL A 282 4.15 7.04 -11.87
N GLU A 283 4.49 5.80 -12.19
CA GLU A 283 5.33 5.49 -13.36
C GLU A 283 4.62 5.86 -14.67
N LEU A 284 3.33 5.54 -14.81
CA LEU A 284 2.56 5.88 -16.02
C LEU A 284 2.39 7.39 -16.20
N SER A 285 2.24 8.12 -15.11
CA SER A 285 2.11 9.58 -15.09
C SER A 285 3.43 10.27 -15.43
N THR A 286 4.54 9.87 -14.82
CA THR A 286 5.84 10.57 -14.92
C THR A 286 6.76 10.00 -16.00
N GLY A 287 6.64 8.71 -16.30
CA GLY A 287 7.58 7.94 -17.10
C GLY A 287 8.87 7.55 -16.36
N LEU A 288 8.98 7.84 -15.05
CA LEU A 288 10.11 7.42 -14.21
C LEU A 288 9.89 5.97 -13.76
N ASN A 289 10.90 5.10 -13.91
CA ASN A 289 10.87 3.77 -13.31
C ASN A 289 11.22 3.86 -11.81
N MET A 290 10.25 3.58 -10.94
CA MET A 290 10.34 3.77 -9.50
C MET A 290 11.17 2.69 -8.80
N ALA A 291 11.21 1.45 -9.31
CA ALA A 291 12.09 0.42 -8.75
C ALA A 291 13.56 0.76 -9.01
N ASP A 292 13.90 1.14 -10.24
CA ASP A 292 15.26 1.56 -10.58
C ASP A 292 15.66 2.84 -9.84
N ALA A 293 14.77 3.83 -9.77
CA ALA A 293 15.01 5.04 -9.01
C ALA A 293 15.19 4.77 -7.51
N HIS A 294 14.49 3.79 -6.94
CA HIS A 294 14.71 3.31 -5.57
C HIS A 294 16.13 2.74 -5.40
N VAL A 295 16.55 1.83 -6.28
CA VAL A 295 17.90 1.23 -6.23
C VAL A 295 18.99 2.32 -6.36
N ASN A 296 18.82 3.26 -7.29
CA ASN A 296 19.75 4.36 -7.48
C ASN A 296 19.80 5.31 -6.27
N ALA A 297 18.65 5.59 -5.64
CA ALA A 297 18.57 6.43 -4.45
C ALA A 297 19.34 5.82 -3.27
N VAL A 298 19.24 4.51 -3.07
CA VAL A 298 20.05 3.75 -2.08
C VAL A 298 21.55 3.89 -2.37
N ARG A 299 21.93 3.92 -3.65
CA ARG A 299 23.33 4.13 -4.10
C ARG A 299 23.77 5.60 -4.10
N GLY A 300 22.89 6.51 -3.72
CA GLY A 300 23.19 7.94 -3.55
C GLY A 300 22.84 8.83 -4.75
N ALA A 301 22.19 8.29 -5.78
CA ALA A 301 21.76 9.04 -6.95
C ALA A 301 20.24 9.25 -6.94
N LEU A 302 19.80 10.50 -7.02
CA LEU A 302 18.38 10.84 -7.11
C LEU A 302 18.04 11.35 -8.51
N PRO A 303 16.82 11.09 -8.99
CA PRO A 303 16.35 11.70 -10.22
C PRO A 303 16.12 13.21 -10.01
N GLU A 304 16.10 13.95 -11.10
CA GLU A 304 15.50 15.29 -11.08
C GLU A 304 13.97 15.17 -10.90
N ARG A 305 13.35 16.21 -10.33
CA ARG A 305 11.89 16.27 -10.19
C ARG A 305 11.26 16.30 -11.59
N VAL A 306 10.54 15.25 -11.93
CA VAL A 306 9.93 15.09 -13.27
C VAL A 306 8.48 15.61 -13.23
N PRO A 307 8.08 16.50 -14.15
CA PRO A 307 6.67 16.90 -14.24
C PRO A 307 5.81 15.72 -14.75
N PRO A 308 4.54 15.62 -14.30
CA PRO A 308 3.62 14.62 -14.81
C PRO A 308 3.36 14.88 -16.31
N LYS A 309 3.38 13.81 -17.11
CA LYS A 309 3.16 13.83 -18.56
C LYS A 309 1.70 13.57 -18.94
N ARG A 310 0.96 12.88 -18.07
CA ARG A 310 -0.45 12.47 -18.27
C ARG A 310 -1.08 12.10 -16.94
N TYR A 311 -2.39 11.92 -16.93
CA TYR A 311 -3.09 11.31 -15.79
C TYR A 311 -3.04 9.79 -15.89
N ALA A 312 -2.85 9.14 -14.75
CA ALA A 312 -2.96 7.71 -14.57
C ALA A 312 -3.81 7.40 -13.34
N VAL A 313 -4.66 6.39 -13.46
CA VAL A 313 -5.58 5.92 -12.44
C VAL A 313 -5.28 4.46 -12.18
N LYS A 314 -5.17 4.09 -10.91
CA LYS A 314 -5.17 2.71 -10.42
C LYS A 314 -6.44 2.51 -9.61
N ALA A 315 -7.22 1.48 -9.92
CA ALA A 315 -8.48 1.18 -9.25
C ALA A 315 -8.58 -0.33 -8.96
N ILE A 316 -8.49 -0.70 -7.68
CA ILE A 316 -8.58 -2.07 -7.21
C ILE A 316 -10.05 -2.45 -7.12
N VAL A 317 -10.47 -3.51 -7.83
CA VAL A 317 -11.84 -4.03 -7.78
C VAL A 317 -11.89 -5.15 -6.76
N PHE A 318 -12.87 -5.09 -5.86
CA PHE A 318 -13.07 -6.09 -4.81
C PHE A 318 -14.25 -7.01 -5.14
N ALA A 319 -14.21 -8.23 -4.62
CA ALA A 319 -15.27 -9.22 -4.79
C ALA A 319 -16.49 -8.82 -3.94
N GLN A 320 -17.63 -8.59 -4.59
CA GLN A 320 -18.87 -8.24 -3.88
C GLN A 320 -19.49 -9.44 -3.14
N HIS A 321 -19.20 -10.65 -3.59
CA HIS A 321 -19.66 -11.92 -3.05
C HIS A 321 -18.61 -13.00 -3.34
N GLU A 322 -18.74 -14.18 -2.75
CA GLU A 322 -17.89 -15.32 -3.08
C GLU A 322 -18.13 -15.76 -4.54
N GLY A 323 -17.06 -15.84 -5.32
CA GLY A 323 -17.13 -16.05 -6.76
C GLY A 323 -15.89 -16.76 -7.31
N VAL A 324 -15.94 -17.10 -8.58
CA VAL A 324 -14.81 -17.71 -9.30
C VAL A 324 -14.40 -16.82 -10.46
N VAL A 325 -13.09 -16.72 -10.68
CA VAL A 325 -12.52 -16.05 -11.86
C VAL A 325 -12.79 -16.93 -13.09
N THR A 326 -13.74 -16.54 -13.95
CA THR A 326 -14.22 -17.38 -15.07
C THR A 326 -13.52 -17.10 -16.40
N SER A 327 -12.86 -15.95 -16.53
CA SER A 327 -12.17 -15.52 -17.74
C SER A 327 -10.73 -15.05 -17.48
N TYR A 328 -9.91 -15.03 -18.53
CA TYR A 328 -8.64 -14.32 -18.48
C TYR A 328 -8.94 -12.83 -18.55
N LEU A 329 -8.75 -12.12 -17.44
CA LEU A 329 -9.00 -10.68 -17.33
C LEU A 329 -7.99 -9.82 -18.13
N SER A 330 -7.30 -10.37 -19.14
CA SER A 330 -6.18 -9.69 -19.79
C SER A 330 -6.66 -8.65 -20.81
N LEU A 331 -6.30 -7.39 -20.58
CA LEU A 331 -6.25 -6.36 -21.62
C LEU A 331 -4.79 -5.92 -21.76
N GLU A 332 -4.14 -6.31 -22.87
CA GLU A 332 -2.75 -5.93 -23.17
C GLU A 332 -2.64 -4.44 -23.52
N GLY A 333 -1.53 -3.80 -23.09
CA GLY A 333 -1.19 -2.40 -23.41
C GLY A 333 -1.04 -1.49 -22.19
N GLU A 334 -0.62 -0.23 -22.41
CA GLU A 334 -0.65 0.81 -21.37
C GLU A 334 -2.12 1.14 -21.02
N GLY A 335 -2.49 1.04 -19.74
CA GLY A 335 -3.88 1.30 -19.30
C GLY A 335 -4.81 0.08 -19.38
N GLY A 336 -4.31 -1.11 -19.04
CA GLY A 336 -5.05 -2.38 -19.00
C GLY A 336 -5.47 -2.83 -17.60
N ILE A 337 -5.56 -4.15 -17.41
CA ILE A 337 -5.84 -4.83 -16.14
C ILE A 337 -4.56 -5.51 -15.66
N VAL A 338 -4.30 -5.44 -14.35
CA VAL A 338 -3.11 -5.96 -13.68
C VAL A 338 -3.50 -6.60 -12.34
N ASP A 339 -2.55 -7.23 -11.65
CA ASP A 339 -2.83 -8.07 -10.46
C ASP A 339 -3.83 -9.17 -10.84
N ILE A 340 -3.51 -9.92 -11.91
CA ILE A 340 -4.45 -10.84 -12.56
C ILE A 340 -4.42 -12.20 -11.83
N PRO A 341 -5.52 -12.66 -11.22
CA PRO A 341 -5.57 -13.95 -10.56
C PRO A 341 -5.56 -15.11 -11.58
N GLU A 342 -5.16 -16.29 -11.15
CA GLU A 342 -5.29 -17.51 -11.96
C GLU A 342 -6.77 -17.81 -12.25
N LYS A 343 -7.05 -18.28 -13.48
CA LYS A 343 -8.39 -18.74 -13.86
C LYS A 343 -8.82 -19.89 -12.96
N GLY A 344 -10.05 -19.83 -12.45
CA GLY A 344 -10.58 -20.83 -11.53
C GLY A 344 -10.30 -20.55 -10.05
N ARG A 345 -9.53 -19.50 -9.72
CA ARG A 345 -9.36 -19.04 -8.34
C ARG A 345 -10.72 -18.67 -7.74
N ILE A 346 -11.00 -19.20 -6.55
CA ILE A 346 -12.14 -18.80 -5.73
C ILE A 346 -11.73 -17.55 -4.94
N MET A 347 -12.55 -16.51 -5.00
CA MET A 347 -12.35 -15.28 -4.26
C MET A 347 -13.48 -15.13 -3.24
N LYS A 348 -13.15 -14.79 -2.01
CA LYS A 348 -14.14 -14.47 -0.96
C LYS A 348 -14.61 -13.04 -1.09
N GLN A 349 -15.78 -12.75 -0.51
CA GLN A 349 -16.29 -11.39 -0.39
C GLN A 349 -15.25 -10.47 0.26
N GLY A 350 -15.02 -9.31 -0.34
CA GLY A 350 -14.09 -8.30 0.13
C GLY A 350 -12.63 -8.52 -0.29
N GLU A 351 -12.29 -9.64 -0.94
CA GLU A 351 -10.94 -9.86 -1.48
C GLU A 351 -10.72 -9.04 -2.77
N PRO A 352 -9.50 -8.53 -3.01
CA PRO A 352 -9.18 -7.84 -4.25
C PRO A 352 -9.17 -8.84 -5.42
N VAL A 353 -10.00 -8.58 -6.44
CA VAL A 353 -10.13 -9.44 -7.63
C VAL A 353 -9.02 -9.17 -8.62
N ALA A 354 -8.88 -7.92 -9.05
CA ALA A 354 -7.86 -7.44 -9.97
C ALA A 354 -7.83 -5.90 -9.92
N THR A 355 -6.84 -5.30 -10.55
CA THR A 355 -6.68 -3.85 -10.61
C THR A 355 -6.87 -3.32 -12.02
N ALA A 356 -7.77 -2.37 -12.17
CA ALA A 356 -7.95 -1.59 -13.39
C ALA A 356 -6.97 -0.41 -13.44
N ILE A 357 -6.25 -0.26 -14.55
CA ILE A 357 -5.43 0.90 -14.85
C ILE A 357 -6.11 1.74 -15.93
N GLY A 358 -6.07 3.06 -15.81
CA GLY A 358 -6.51 3.97 -16.86
C GLY A 358 -5.52 5.10 -17.06
N VAL A 359 -5.23 5.47 -18.30
CA VAL A 359 -4.34 6.60 -18.63
C VAL A 359 -5.03 7.57 -19.58
N GLY A 360 -4.68 8.85 -19.52
CA GLY A 360 -5.20 9.84 -20.45
C GLY A 360 -4.63 11.24 -20.22
N ASP A 361 -4.73 12.10 -21.24
CA ASP A 361 -4.21 13.48 -21.18
C ASP A 361 -5.01 14.37 -20.19
N THR A 362 -6.22 13.94 -19.84
CA THR A 362 -7.06 14.58 -18.83
C THR A 362 -7.47 13.59 -17.75
N ARG A 363 -7.73 14.10 -16.53
CA ARG A 363 -8.25 13.29 -15.42
C ARG A 363 -9.51 12.52 -15.83
N ALA A 364 -10.43 13.19 -16.53
CA ALA A 364 -11.68 12.59 -16.98
C ALA A 364 -11.45 11.39 -17.91
N ASN A 365 -10.54 11.52 -18.89
CA ASN A 365 -10.22 10.43 -19.81
C ASN A 365 -9.53 9.26 -19.08
N ALA A 366 -8.58 9.54 -18.18
CA ALA A 366 -7.93 8.49 -17.39
C ALA A 366 -8.93 7.73 -16.51
N CYS A 367 -9.84 8.44 -15.83
CA CYS A 367 -10.91 7.82 -15.05
C CYS A 367 -11.87 7.00 -15.92
N ALA A 368 -12.30 7.52 -17.07
CA ALA A 368 -13.18 6.80 -17.98
C ALA A 368 -12.52 5.51 -18.48
N ASN A 369 -11.23 5.54 -18.79
CA ASN A 369 -10.46 4.37 -19.20
C ASN A 369 -10.35 3.32 -18.07
N ALA A 370 -10.05 3.74 -16.85
CA ALA A 370 -10.03 2.86 -15.69
C ALA A 370 -11.41 2.22 -15.46
N MET A 371 -12.51 2.99 -15.57
CA MET A 371 -13.86 2.48 -15.35
C MET A 371 -14.29 1.45 -16.41
N ARG A 372 -13.83 1.58 -17.67
CA ARG A 372 -14.03 0.53 -18.68
C ARG A 372 -13.38 -0.79 -18.27
N ASN A 373 -12.19 -0.73 -17.69
CA ASN A 373 -11.48 -1.90 -17.19
C ASN A 373 -12.13 -2.46 -15.91
N VAL A 374 -12.64 -1.60 -15.02
CA VAL A 374 -13.43 -2.03 -13.84
C VAL A 374 -14.65 -2.84 -14.28
N GLU A 375 -15.39 -2.38 -15.28
CA GLU A 375 -16.55 -3.10 -15.81
C GLU A 375 -16.16 -4.46 -16.38
N HIS A 376 -15.04 -4.53 -17.11
CA HIS A 376 -14.52 -5.80 -17.63
C HIS A 376 -14.14 -6.77 -16.49
N ILE A 377 -13.48 -6.29 -15.44
CA ILE A 377 -13.14 -7.12 -14.27
C ILE A 377 -14.40 -7.70 -13.63
N LYS A 378 -15.43 -6.86 -13.44
CA LYS A 378 -16.71 -7.30 -12.86
C LYS A 378 -17.43 -8.33 -13.72
N GLN A 379 -17.39 -8.19 -15.05
CA GLN A 379 -17.97 -9.15 -15.99
C GLN A 379 -17.24 -10.50 -16.01
N GLY A 380 -15.93 -10.51 -15.72
CA GLY A 380 -15.12 -11.72 -15.67
C GLY A 380 -15.18 -12.49 -14.34
N PHE A 381 -16.01 -12.03 -13.40
CA PHE A 381 -16.19 -12.61 -12.08
C PHE A 381 -17.65 -13.04 -11.87
N ASP A 382 -17.91 -14.34 -11.98
CA ASP A 382 -19.25 -14.90 -11.81
C ASP A 382 -19.49 -15.39 -10.38
N SER A 383 -20.71 -15.21 -9.90
CA SER A 383 -21.17 -15.84 -8.65
C SER A 383 -21.09 -17.36 -8.76
N VAL A 384 -20.55 -18.03 -7.75
CA VAL A 384 -20.66 -19.50 -7.65
C VAL A 384 -22.10 -19.83 -7.32
N HIS A 385 -22.96 -19.99 -8.34
CA HIS A 385 -24.17 -20.77 -8.12
C HIS A 385 -23.73 -22.22 -7.97
N PRO A 386 -24.07 -22.91 -6.87
CA PRO A 386 -23.86 -24.35 -6.81
C PRO A 386 -24.60 -24.95 -8.00
N ARG A 387 -23.89 -25.66 -8.88
CA ARG A 387 -24.54 -26.46 -9.92
C ARG A 387 -25.57 -27.34 -9.20
N PRO A 388 -26.84 -27.37 -9.63
CA PRO A 388 -27.78 -28.31 -9.05
C PRO A 388 -27.19 -29.71 -9.24
N GLU A 389 -27.07 -30.45 -8.13
CA GLU A 389 -26.59 -31.83 -8.13
C GLU A 389 -27.23 -32.58 -9.30
N SER A 390 -26.38 -33.16 -10.16
CA SER A 390 -26.83 -34.04 -11.21
C SER A 390 -27.78 -35.07 -10.61
N ARG A 391 -29.05 -35.03 -11.04
CA ARG A 391 -30.06 -36.03 -10.71
C ARG A 391 -29.41 -37.40 -10.80
N ARG A 392 -29.34 -38.10 -9.66
CA ARG A 392 -29.07 -39.54 -9.64
C ARG A 392 -30.04 -40.18 -10.62
N VAL A 393 -29.49 -40.73 -11.69
CA VAL A 393 -30.22 -41.61 -12.59
C VAL A 393 -30.58 -42.82 -11.74
N ASN A 394 -31.84 -42.91 -11.33
CA ASN A 394 -32.40 -44.16 -10.85
C ASN A 394 -32.46 -45.09 -12.06
N VAL A 395 -31.50 -46.01 -12.10
CA VAL A 395 -31.61 -47.21 -12.94
C VAL A 395 -32.60 -48.12 -12.22
N THR A 396 -33.77 -48.28 -12.83
CA THR A 396 -34.78 -49.31 -12.52
C THR A 396 -34.24 -50.70 -12.76
#